data_AF-A0A814CEA2-F1
#
_entry.id   AF-A0A814CEA2-F1
#
_cell.length_a   1.000
_cell.length_b   1.000
_cell.length_c   1.000
_cell.angle_alpha   90.00
_cell.angle_beta   90.00
_cell.angle_gamma   90.00
#
_symmetry.space_group_name_H-M   'P 1'
#
loop_
_entity.id
_entity.type
_entity.pdbx_description
1 polymer ?
#
loop_
_entity_poly.entity_id
_entity_poly.type
_entity_poly.pdbx_seq_one_letter_code
_entity_poly.pdbx_strand_id
1 'polypeptide(L)'
;MDELEYVMKLMQTNIRDVKSAFIGLIANETAKWEWLDGRTFWDSAFAPLYYPYRPETSRCGIIHLINGTKPAFEGRDCKDDEAYFICKYGKKIT
;
A
#
# COMPACT_ATOMS: atom_id res chain seq x y z
N MET A 1 1.82 -1.58 -19.54
CA MET A 1 2.15 -2.03 -18.19
C MET A 1 1.38 -1.13 -17.25
N ASP A 2 0.49 -1.75 -16.47
CA ASP A 2 -0.29 -1.05 -15.45
C ASP A 2 0.63 -0.58 -14.31
N GLU A 3 0.29 0.51 -13.61
CA GLU A 3 1.11 1.03 -12.50
C GLU A 3 1.28 -0.01 -11.38
N LEU A 4 0.22 -0.78 -11.08
CA LEU A 4 0.26 -1.85 -10.09
C LEU A 4 1.21 -2.99 -10.52
N GLU A 5 1.15 -3.37 -11.79
CA GLU A 5 2.02 -4.40 -12.37
C GLU A 5 3.50 -3.99 -12.28
N TYR A 6 3.81 -2.72 -12.53
CA TYR A 6 5.16 -2.18 -12.38
C TYR A 6 5.64 -2.26 -10.92
N VAL A 7 4.80 -1.84 -9.97
CA VAL A 7 5.10 -1.90 -8.53
C VAL A 7 5.35 -3.33 -8.07
N MET A 8 4.49 -4.27 -8.48
CA MET A 8 4.66 -5.69 -8.17
C MET A 8 5.98 -6.23 -8.69
N LYS A 9 6.32 -5.92 -9.95
CA LYS A 9 7.60 -6.33 -10.55
C LYS A 9 8.78 -5.76 -9.79
N LEU A 10 8.72 -4.49 -9.39
CA LEU A 10 9.77 -3.83 -8.61
C LEU A 10 10.00 -4.54 -7.25
N MET A 11 8.93 -4.90 -6.55
CA MET A 11 9.00 -5.66 -5.30
C MET A 11 9.61 -7.06 -5.51
N GLN A 12 9.35 -7.71 -6.64
CA GLN A 12 9.89 -9.04 -6.96
C GLN A 12 11.36 -9.01 -7.41
N THR A 13 11.81 -7.98 -8.13
CA THR A 13 13.12 -7.99 -8.80
C THR A 13 14.22 -7.26 -8.04
N ASN A 14 13.91 -6.17 -7.34
CA ASN A 14 14.95 -5.26 -6.86
C ASN A 14 15.40 -5.53 -5.43
N ILE A 15 14.60 -6.24 -4.63
CA ILE A 15 14.89 -6.45 -3.22
C ILE A 15 14.49 -7.89 -2.86
N ARG A 16 15.47 -8.75 -2.56
CA ARG A 16 15.18 -10.08 -2.00
C ARG A 16 14.32 -9.90 -0.74
N ASP A 17 13.20 -10.59 -0.69
CA ASP A 17 12.30 -10.70 0.49
C ASP A 17 11.34 -9.54 0.80
N VAL A 18 11.07 -8.61 -0.14
CA VAL A 18 10.00 -7.61 0.07
C VAL A 18 8.63 -8.25 -0.14
N LYS A 19 8.06 -8.73 0.96
CA LYS A 19 6.68 -9.25 1.00
C LYS A 19 5.66 -8.13 1.15
N SER A 20 6.08 -6.96 1.62
CA SER A 20 5.20 -5.84 1.93
C SER A 20 5.93 -4.50 1.88
N ALA A 21 5.24 -3.46 1.41
CA ALA A 21 5.79 -2.11 1.39
C ALA A 21 4.72 -1.03 1.57
N PHE A 22 4.96 -0.09 2.47
CA PHE A 22 4.18 1.14 2.59
C PHE A 22 4.14 1.87 1.26
N ILE A 23 2.95 2.35 0.97
CA ILE A 23 2.62 3.17 -0.19
C ILE A 23 2.02 4.47 0.30
N GLY A 24 1.92 5.47 -0.58
CA GLY A 24 1.36 6.76 -0.23
C GLY A 24 -0.16 6.77 0.00
N LEU A 25 -0.75 5.70 0.52
CA LEU A 25 -2.18 5.59 0.81
C LEU A 25 -2.38 5.81 2.32
N ILE A 26 -3.28 6.70 2.71
CA ILE A 26 -3.56 7.03 4.11
C ILE A 26 -5.06 7.06 4.39
N ALA A 27 -5.45 6.86 5.66
CA ALA A 27 -6.83 6.97 6.09
C ALA A 27 -7.03 8.07 7.14
N ASN A 28 -7.72 9.15 6.78
CA ASN A 28 -8.09 10.21 7.72
C ASN A 28 -9.17 9.77 8.71
N GLU A 29 -10.08 8.90 8.25
CA GLU A 29 -11.11 8.27 9.08
C GLU A 29 -11.13 6.77 8.80
N THR A 30 -11.76 5.99 9.69
CA THR A 30 -11.94 4.55 9.48
C THR A 30 -12.60 4.31 8.12
N ALA A 31 -11.92 3.53 7.27
CA ALA A 31 -12.37 3.18 5.92
C ALA A 31 -12.50 4.37 4.91
N LYS A 32 -11.92 5.54 5.19
CA LYS A 32 -11.80 6.62 4.20
C LYS A 32 -10.35 6.78 3.76
N TRP A 33 -10.00 6.13 2.65
CA TRP A 33 -8.65 6.07 2.12
C TRP A 33 -8.41 7.09 1.01
N GLU A 34 -7.23 7.71 1.03
CA GLU A 34 -6.81 8.69 0.03
C GLU A 34 -5.31 8.58 -0.27
N TRP A 35 -4.94 8.93 -1.50
CA TRP A 35 -3.52 9.03 -1.86
C TRP A 35 -2.94 10.35 -1.36
N LEU A 36 -1.74 10.30 -0.77
CA LEU A 36 -0.97 11.47 -0.33
C LEU A 36 -0.64 12.46 -1.46
N ASP A 37 -0.73 12.02 -2.72
CA ASP A 37 -0.53 12.88 -3.88
C ASP A 37 -1.82 13.56 -4.37
N GLY A 38 -2.95 13.36 -3.65
CA GLY A 38 -4.24 14.01 -3.92
C GLY A 38 -5.09 13.32 -5.00
N ARG A 39 -4.63 12.21 -5.58
CA ARG A 39 -5.40 11.47 -6.57
C ARG A 39 -6.56 10.71 -5.93
N THR A 40 -7.63 10.51 -6.70
CA THR A 40 -8.77 9.67 -6.31
C THR A 40 -8.32 8.23 -6.07
N PHE A 41 -8.60 7.71 -4.88
CA PHE A 41 -8.46 6.31 -4.57
C PHE A 41 -9.74 5.53 -4.94
N TRP A 42 -9.58 4.30 -5.41
CA TRP A 42 -10.69 3.41 -5.74
C TRP A 42 -10.58 2.14 -4.88
N ASP A 43 -11.57 1.90 -4.02
CA ASP A 43 -11.58 0.84 -3.00
C ASP A 43 -11.49 -0.59 -3.54
N SER A 44 -11.62 -0.81 -4.85
CA SER A 44 -11.65 -2.13 -5.48
C SER A 44 -10.37 -2.95 -5.32
N ALA A 45 -9.29 -2.35 -4.81
CA ALA A 45 -8.01 -3.00 -4.60
C ALA A 45 -7.83 -3.58 -3.19
N PHE A 46 -8.68 -3.25 -2.22
CA PHE A 46 -8.59 -3.83 -0.88
C PHE A 46 -8.87 -5.33 -0.91
N ALA A 47 -7.94 -6.11 -0.40
CA ALA A 47 -8.09 -7.55 -0.29
C ALA A 47 -8.74 -7.92 1.05
N PRO A 48 -9.22 -9.17 1.23
CA PRO A 48 -9.56 -9.68 2.55
C PRO A 48 -8.37 -9.48 3.48
N LEU A 49 -8.63 -9.04 4.71
CA LEU A 49 -7.59 -8.79 5.71
C LEU A 49 -6.76 -10.07 5.93
N TYR A 50 -5.46 -10.04 5.59
CA TYR A 50 -4.54 -11.15 5.86
C TYR A 50 -3.94 -11.05 7.28
N TYR A 51 -4.00 -9.87 7.90
CA TYR A 51 -3.51 -9.60 9.26
C TYR A 51 -4.60 -8.98 10.15
N PRO A 52 -4.45 -9.02 11.49
CA PRO A 52 -5.38 -8.37 12.41
C PRO A 52 -5.43 -6.85 12.15
N TYR A 53 -6.55 -6.38 11.60
CA TYR A 53 -6.77 -4.96 11.35
C TYR A 53 -7.12 -4.24 12.66
N ARG A 54 -6.39 -3.16 12.95
CA ARG A 54 -6.59 -2.30 14.13
C ARG A 54 -7.27 -1.01 13.68
N PRO A 55 -8.61 -0.93 13.61
CA PRO A 55 -9.31 0.21 13.00
C PRO A 55 -8.95 1.56 13.63
N GLU A 56 -8.56 1.56 14.91
CA GLU A 56 -8.13 2.73 15.66
C GLU A 56 -6.77 3.29 15.23
N THR A 57 -5.81 2.44 14.83
CA THR A 57 -4.45 2.89 14.49
C THR A 57 -4.00 2.58 13.06
N SER A 58 -4.68 1.69 12.35
CA SER A 58 -4.37 1.27 10.98
C SER A 58 -4.70 2.36 9.95
N ARG A 59 -3.85 3.39 9.88
CA ARG A 59 -4.05 4.57 9.03
C ARG A 59 -3.10 4.66 7.84
N CYS A 60 -2.14 3.75 7.70
CA CYS A 60 -1.22 3.71 6.57
C CYS A 60 -1.49 2.50 5.69
N GLY A 61 -1.59 2.73 4.38
CA GLY A 61 -1.79 1.70 3.40
C GLY A 61 -0.47 1.02 3.04
N ILE A 62 -0.54 -0.29 2.88
CA ILE A 62 0.58 -1.14 2.50
C ILE A 62 0.14 -2.04 1.34
N ILE A 63 1.05 -2.28 0.40
CA ILE A 63 0.89 -3.32 -0.61
C ILE A 63 1.64 -4.57 -0.18
N HIS A 64 0.99 -5.72 -0.28
CA HIS A 64 1.52 -7.05 0.01
C HIS A 64 1.49 -7.94 -1.22
N LEU A 65 2.48 -8.82 -1.36
CA LEU A 65 2.47 -9.89 -2.37
C LEU A 65 2.07 -11.23 -1.74
N ILE A 66 0.81 -11.62 -1.92
CA ILE A 66 0.30 -12.94 -1.52
C ILE A 66 0.94 -13.99 -2.44
N ASN A 67 1.54 -15.02 -1.85
CA ASN A 67 2.27 -16.08 -2.56
C ASN A 67 3.30 -15.54 -3.56
N GLY A 68 3.83 -14.34 -3.31
CA GLY A 68 4.81 -13.67 -4.15
C GLY A 68 4.28 -13.10 -5.47
N THR A 69 2.99 -13.25 -5.80
CA THR A 69 2.48 -12.94 -7.15
C THR A 69 1.16 -12.17 -7.19
N LYS A 70 0.35 -12.17 -6.13
CA LYS A 70 -0.94 -11.44 -6.12
C LYS A 70 -0.86 -10.22 -5.20
N PRO A 71 -1.19 -9.01 -5.66
CA PRO A 71 -1.16 -7.82 -4.82
C PRO A 71 -2.38 -7.80 -3.88
N ALA A 72 -2.17 -7.28 -2.68
CA ALA A 72 -3.22 -6.98 -1.72
C ALA A 72 -2.91 -5.67 -1.00
N PHE A 73 -3.94 -4.85 -0.82
CA PHE A 73 -3.85 -3.61 -0.07
C PHE A 73 -4.45 -3.79 1.31
N GLU A 74 -3.79 -3.27 2.33
CA GLU A 74 -4.22 -3.35 3.72
C GLU A 74 -3.88 -2.07 4.49
N GLY A 75 -4.55 -1.87 5.62
CA GLY A 75 -4.23 -0.80 6.56
C GLY A 75 -3.39 -1.28 7.74
N ARG A 76 -2.31 -0.57 8.01
CA ARG A 76 -1.33 -0.84 9.08
C ARG A 76 -1.09 0.41 9.92
N ASP A 77 -0.55 0.19 11.09
CA ASP A 77 -0.16 1.25 12.00
C ASP A 77 1.08 1.96 11.45
N CYS A 78 0.95 3.26 11.16
CA CYS A 78 2.05 4.06 10.62
C CYS A 78 3.26 4.15 11.56
N LYS A 79 3.07 3.95 12.86
CA LYS A 79 4.09 4.16 13.90
C LYS A 79 4.75 2.86 14.32
N ASP A 80 3.94 1.82 14.49
CA ASP A 80 4.37 0.60 15.17
C ASP A 80 4.66 -0.56 14.20
N ASP A 81 4.19 -0.49 12.94
CA ASP A 81 4.41 -1.54 11.95
C ASP A 81 5.64 -1.25 11.07
N GLU A 82 6.51 -2.25 10.91
CA GLU A 82 7.69 -2.16 10.04
C GLU A 82 7.41 -2.74 8.65
N ALA A 83 7.73 -1.96 7.60
CA ALA A 83 7.76 -2.42 6.21
C ALA A 83 8.68 -1.53 5.37
N TYR A 84 9.04 -2.01 4.17
CA TYR A 84 9.71 -1.19 3.17
C TYR A 84 8.78 -0.06 2.70
N PHE A 85 9.29 0.91 1.93
CA PHE A 85 8.48 1.97 1.33
C PHE A 85 8.74 2.08 -0.17
N ILE A 86 7.71 2.40 -0.94
CA ILE A 86 7.82 2.63 -2.39
C ILE A 86 7.54 4.11 -2.66
N CYS A 87 8.53 4.80 -3.21
CA CYS A 87 8.41 6.20 -3.58
C CYS A 87 8.15 6.35 -5.08
N LYS A 88 7.26 7.27 -5.44
CA LYS A 88 7.05 7.74 -6.81
C LYS A 88 7.59 9.15 -6.96
N TYR A 89 8.42 9.36 -7.98
CA TYR A 89 8.90 10.69 -8.34
C TYR A 89 8.12 11.22 -9.55
N GLY A 90 7.62 12.45 -9.47
CA GLY A 90 6.81 13.08 -10.53
C GLY A 90 6.21 14.41 -10.09
N LYS A 91 5.65 15.16 -11.06
CA LYS A 91 5.04 16.47 -10.81
C LYS A 91 3.75 16.28 -9.99
N LYS A 92 3.64 16.91 -8.81
CA LYS A 92 2.36 17.07 -8.11
C LYS A 92 1.38 17.74 -9.09
N ILE A 93 0.27 17.09 -9.38
CA ILE A 93 -0.83 17.72 -10.12
C ILE A 93 -1.60 18.48 -9.05
N THR A 94 -1.22 19.74 -8.84
CA THR A 94 -1.98 20.73 -8.05
C THR A 94 -3.13 21.27 -8.88
#